data_AF-A0A7Y2NEL4-F1
#
_entry.id   AF-A0A7Y2NEL4-F1
#
_cell.length_a   1.000
_cell.length_b   1.000
_cell.length_c   1.000
_cell.angle_alpha   90.00
_cell.angle_beta   90.00
_cell.angle_gamma   90.00
#
_symmetry.space_group_name_H-M   'P 1'
#
loop_
_entity.id
_entity.type
_entity.pdbx_description
1 polymer ?
#
loop_
_entity_poly.entity_id
_entity_poly.type
_entity_poly.pdbx_seq_one_letter_code
_entity_poly.pdbx_strand_id
1 'polypeptide(L)'
;MIQNAIRAARLDLDFYNTIEKDEQYTGQAALIVAITSLITGLGTAIAAKGFIWPFIVVTIGGLFGWLVWSFLTAWIGTSLFDGQTDVGEMLRVLGFAQAPLVLAIIPWFGIVVGSIWALIASVVAVREGQDFTTGKAIGTVGIGWVAFLVLRGIWTFVF
;
A
#
# COMPACT_ATOMS: atom_id res chain seq x y z
N MET A 1 -5.00 -2.31 16.74
CA MET A 1 -5.27 -2.07 15.31
C MET A 1 -5.68 -0.63 14.98
N ILE A 2 -6.85 -0.12 15.39
CA ILE A 2 -7.32 1.22 14.96
C ILE A 2 -6.33 2.33 15.33
N GLN A 3 -5.84 2.35 16.57
CA GLN A 3 -4.83 3.33 17.00
C GLN A 3 -3.55 3.22 16.17
N ASN A 4 -3.11 2.01 15.84
CA ASN A 4 -1.94 1.76 14.99
C ASN A 4 -2.15 2.26 13.56
N ALA A 5 -3.34 2.04 12.98
CA ALA A 5 -3.71 2.59 11.67
C ALA A 5 -3.73 4.13 11.67
N ILE A 6 -4.19 4.75 12.76
CA ILE A 6 -4.15 6.22 12.93
C ILE A 6 -2.70 6.70 13.05
N ARG A 7 -1.84 6.01 13.80
CA ARG A 7 -0.41 6.35 13.91
C ARG A 7 0.29 6.27 12.55
N ALA A 8 0.05 5.19 11.80
CA ALA A 8 0.52 5.06 10.42
C ALA A 8 0.03 6.21 9.54
N ALA A 9 -1.27 6.50 9.56
CA ALA A 9 -1.85 7.62 8.81
C ALA A 9 -1.36 9.00 9.28
N ARG A 10 -0.79 9.12 10.48
CA ARG A 10 -0.13 10.35 10.98
C ARG A 10 1.35 10.41 10.64
N LEU A 11 1.87 9.44 9.89
CA LEU A 11 3.28 9.36 9.48
C LEU A 11 4.23 9.25 10.69
N ASP A 12 3.79 8.56 11.75
CA ASP A 12 4.57 8.32 12.96
C ASP A 12 5.79 7.43 12.64
N LEU A 13 6.97 8.02 12.64
CA LEU A 13 8.23 7.34 12.28
C LEU A 13 8.57 6.23 13.28
N ASP A 14 8.38 6.48 14.58
CA ASP A 14 8.64 5.49 15.63
C ASP A 14 7.72 4.28 15.47
N PHE A 15 6.49 4.51 15.01
CA PHE A 15 5.57 3.42 14.70
C PHE A 15 6.08 2.56 13.54
N TYR A 16 6.53 3.16 12.43
CA TYR A 16 7.05 2.41 11.29
C TYR A 16 8.30 1.59 11.66
N ASN A 17 9.26 2.19 12.37
CA ASN A 17 10.45 1.52 12.89
C ASN A 17 10.12 0.38 13.88
N THR A 18 8.98 0.46 14.58
CA THR A 18 8.54 -0.62 15.49
C THR A 18 7.97 -1.80 14.70
N ILE A 19 7.04 -1.53 13.77
CA ILE A 19 6.32 -2.60 13.05
C ILE A 19 7.19 -3.29 12.00
N GLU A 20 8.25 -2.65 11.53
CA GLU A 20 9.23 -3.30 10.65
C GLU A 20 10.03 -4.39 11.39
N LYS A 21 10.06 -4.44 12.72
CA LYS A 21 10.82 -5.47 13.46
C LYS A 21 9.93 -6.51 14.12
N ASP A 22 8.62 -6.27 14.15
CA ASP A 22 7.65 -7.10 14.85
C ASP A 22 6.67 -7.77 13.88
N GLU A 23 6.88 -9.07 13.66
CA GLU A 23 6.05 -9.89 12.78
C GLU A 23 4.59 -10.00 13.23
N GLN A 24 4.27 -9.73 14.50
CA GLN A 24 2.89 -9.74 15.01
C GLN A 24 2.00 -8.71 14.32
N TYR A 25 2.59 -7.68 13.69
CA TYR A 25 1.87 -6.66 12.94
C TYR A 25 1.49 -7.09 11.52
N THR A 26 2.03 -8.19 10.98
CA THR A 26 1.72 -8.68 9.62
C THR A 26 0.24 -8.96 9.45
N GLY A 27 -0.40 -9.60 10.43
CA GLY A 27 -1.84 -9.87 10.39
C GLY A 27 -2.69 -8.59 10.42
N GLN A 28 -2.26 -7.57 11.17
CA GLN A 28 -2.95 -6.27 11.19
C GLN A 28 -2.77 -5.51 9.86
N ALA A 29 -1.58 -5.55 9.27
CA ALA A 29 -1.29 -4.97 7.96
C ALA A 29 -2.16 -5.61 6.87
N ALA A 30 -2.24 -6.94 6.83
CA ALA A 30 -3.09 -7.68 5.92
C ALA A 30 -4.58 -7.31 6.10
N LEU A 31 -5.04 -7.16 7.34
CA LEU A 31 -6.42 -6.76 7.62
C LEU A 31 -6.73 -5.33 7.14
N ILE A 32 -5.80 -4.39 7.30
CA ILE A 32 -5.95 -3.03 6.75
C ILE A 32 -6.10 -3.09 5.23
N VAL A 33 -5.20 -3.81 4.54
CA VAL A 33 -5.24 -3.96 3.08
C VAL A 33 -6.53 -4.64 2.63
N ALA A 34 -7.00 -5.65 3.35
CA ALA A 34 -8.28 -6.31 3.05
C ALA A 34 -9.45 -5.33 3.15
N ILE A 35 -9.51 -4.52 4.21
CA ILE A 35 -10.56 -3.51 4.40
C ILE A 35 -10.52 -2.45 3.29
N THR A 36 -9.35 -1.90 2.98
CA THR A 36 -9.21 -0.87 1.94
C THR A 36 -9.50 -1.41 0.55
N SER A 37 -9.11 -2.66 0.27
CA SER A 37 -9.43 -3.36 -0.98
C SER A 37 -10.93 -3.60 -1.12
N LEU A 38 -11.62 -3.98 -0.03
CA LEU A 38 -13.09 -4.13 -0.02
C LEU A 38 -13.80 -2.79 -0.28
N ILE A 39 -13.38 -1.71 0.38
CA ILE A 39 -13.95 -0.37 0.18
C ILE A 39 -13.79 0.06 -1.29
N THR A 40 -12.58 -0.12 -1.84
CA THR A 40 -12.27 0.24 -3.23
C THR A 40 -13.05 -0.65 -4.22
N GLY A 41 -13.17 -1.94 -3.92
CA GLY A 41 -13.94 -2.90 -4.70
C GLY A 41 -15.42 -2.56 -4.74
N LEU A 42 -16.03 -2.20 -3.58
CA LEU A 42 -17.42 -1.75 -3.52
C LEU A 42 -17.63 -0.48 -4.33
N GLY A 43 -16.75 0.52 -4.17
CA GLY A 43 -16.83 1.76 -4.95
C GLY A 43 -16.77 1.51 -6.45
N THR A 44 -15.88 0.60 -6.88
CA THR A 44 -15.75 0.25 -8.31
C THR A 44 -16.98 -0.52 -8.82
N ALA A 45 -17.49 -1.47 -8.05
CA ALA A 45 -18.66 -2.27 -8.41
C ALA A 45 -19.93 -1.43 -8.56
N ILE A 46 -20.11 -0.41 -7.72
CA ILE A 46 -21.23 0.53 -7.82
C ILE A 46 -21.12 1.40 -9.08
N ALA A 47 -19.90 1.77 -9.49
CA ALA A 47 -19.66 2.61 -10.66
C ALA A 47 -19.68 1.84 -12.00
N ALA A 48 -19.53 0.51 -11.97
CA ALA A 48 -19.40 -0.33 -13.15
C ALA A 48 -20.75 -0.84 -13.71
N LYS A 49 -20.76 -1.29 -14.97
CA LYS A 49 -21.92 -1.97 -15.59
C LYS A 49 -22.00 -3.45 -15.17
N GLY A 50 -22.12 -3.68 -13.86
CA GLY A 50 -22.13 -5.01 -13.25
C GLY A 50 -21.45 -4.99 -11.89
N PHE A 51 -21.96 -5.77 -10.92
CA PHE A 51 -21.49 -5.68 -9.53
C PHE A 51 -20.45 -6.74 -9.19
N ILE A 52 -20.78 -8.02 -9.39
CA ILE A 52 -20.02 -9.15 -8.84
C ILE A 52 -18.60 -9.23 -9.40
N TRP A 53 -18.44 -9.18 -10.73
CA TRP A 53 -17.13 -9.33 -11.35
C TRP A 53 -16.16 -8.19 -11.00
N PRO A 54 -16.50 -6.90 -11.16
CA PRO A 54 -15.59 -5.81 -10.79
C PRO A 54 -15.26 -5.78 -9.29
N PHE A 55 -16.24 -6.12 -8.44
CA PHE A 55 -16.02 -6.23 -6.99
C PHE A 55 -14.92 -7.25 -6.67
N ILE A 56 -15.05 -8.47 -7.20
CA ILE A 56 -14.10 -9.56 -6.94
C ILE A 56 -12.72 -9.22 -7.51
N VAL A 57 -12.66 -8.76 -8.76
CA VAL A 57 -11.41 -8.45 -9.46
C VAL A 57 -10.63 -7.37 -8.72
N VAL A 58 -11.28 -6.28 -8.27
CA VAL A 58 -10.61 -5.20 -7.55
C VAL A 58 -10.22 -5.61 -6.13
N THR A 59 -11.09 -6.34 -5.42
CA THR A 59 -10.82 -6.74 -4.03
C THR A 59 -9.63 -7.70 -3.97
N ILE A 60 -9.63 -8.73 -4.82
CA ILE A 60 -8.53 -9.70 -4.90
C ILE A 60 -7.29 -9.03 -5.47
N GLY A 61 -7.44 -8.22 -6.52
CA GLY A 61 -6.36 -7.46 -7.13
C GLY A 61 -5.67 -6.50 -6.15
N GLY A 62 -6.39 -5.93 -5.18
CA GLY A 62 -5.81 -5.09 -4.12
C GLY A 62 -4.88 -5.85 -3.19
N LEU A 63 -5.28 -7.04 -2.75
CA LEU A 63 -4.45 -7.92 -1.91
C LEU A 63 -3.21 -8.42 -2.67
N PHE A 64 -3.39 -8.92 -3.90
CA PHE A 64 -2.26 -9.33 -4.74
C PHE A 64 -1.35 -8.17 -5.09
N GLY A 65 -1.94 -7.01 -5.41
CA GLY A 65 -1.22 -5.79 -5.73
C GLY A 65 -0.34 -5.33 -4.57
N TRP A 66 -0.83 -5.43 -3.33
CA TRP A 66 -0.02 -5.16 -2.14
C TRP A 66 1.16 -6.12 -2.00
N LEU A 67 0.96 -7.44 -2.18
CA LEU A 67 2.04 -8.42 -2.12
C LEU A 67 3.14 -8.13 -3.14
N VAL A 68 2.73 -7.89 -4.39
CA VAL A 68 3.65 -7.57 -5.49
C VAL A 68 4.33 -6.23 -5.26
N TRP A 69 3.59 -5.23 -4.79
CA TRP A 69 4.12 -3.91 -4.48
C TRP A 69 5.20 -3.98 -3.41
N SER A 70 4.93 -4.62 -2.28
CA SER A 70 5.89 -4.77 -1.19
C SER A 70 7.15 -5.52 -1.61
N PHE A 71 7.01 -6.57 -2.43
CA PHE A 71 8.16 -7.26 -3.02
C PHE A 71 8.98 -6.34 -3.93
N LEU A 72 8.32 -5.63 -4.86
CA LEU A 72 9.00 -4.73 -5.79
C LEU A 72 9.72 -3.59 -5.06
N THR A 73 9.09 -2.96 -4.08
CA THR A 73 9.72 -1.90 -3.30
C THR A 73 10.88 -2.41 -2.46
N ALA A 74 10.77 -3.61 -1.87
CA ALA A 74 11.86 -4.28 -1.17
C ALA A 74 13.06 -4.47 -2.10
N TRP A 75 12.80 -5.09 -3.26
CA TRP A 75 13.82 -5.43 -4.25
C TRP A 75 14.46 -4.19 -4.90
N ILE A 76 13.66 -3.19 -5.27
CA ILE A 76 14.17 -1.93 -5.87
C ILE A 76 15.03 -1.17 -4.86
N GLY A 77 14.57 -1.03 -3.61
CA GLY A 77 15.30 -0.28 -2.58
C GLY A 77 16.64 -0.94 -2.24
N THR A 78 16.64 -2.26 -2.04
CA THR A 78 17.85 -3.05 -1.77
C THR A 78 18.81 -3.10 -2.95
N SER A 79 18.30 -3.26 -4.18
CA SER A 79 19.14 -3.49 -5.37
C SER A 79 19.69 -2.19 -6.00
N LEU A 80 18.93 -1.09 -5.95
CA LEU A 80 19.29 0.16 -6.65
C LEU A 80 19.71 1.28 -5.71
N PHE A 81 19.35 1.20 -4.43
CA PHE A 81 19.54 2.29 -3.48
C PHE A 81 20.20 1.86 -2.17
N ASP A 82 20.79 0.66 -2.11
CA ASP A 82 21.47 0.11 -0.93
C ASP A 82 20.60 0.09 0.35
N GLY A 83 19.28 -0.06 0.18
CA GLY A 83 18.37 -0.22 1.30
C GLY A 83 18.60 -1.52 2.04
N GLN A 84 18.23 -1.55 3.32
CA GLN A 84 18.33 -2.73 4.18
C GLN A 84 16.92 -3.11 4.61
N THR A 85 16.33 -4.10 3.94
CA THR A 85 15.02 -4.62 4.33
C THR A 85 14.83 -6.05 3.83
N ASP A 86 13.86 -6.75 4.41
CA ASP A 86 13.24 -7.92 3.80
C ASP A 86 11.81 -7.66 3.29
N VAL A 87 11.27 -8.63 2.55
CA VAL A 87 9.93 -8.52 1.96
C VAL A 87 8.83 -8.49 3.04
N GLY A 88 9.02 -9.20 4.14
CA GLY A 88 8.10 -9.22 5.28
C GLY A 88 8.01 -7.88 6.00
N GLU A 89 9.14 -7.19 6.17
CA GLU A 89 9.21 -5.84 6.73
C GLU A 89 8.46 -4.86 5.83
N MET A 90 8.72 -4.90 4.52
CA MET A 90 8.00 -4.10 3.53
C MET A 90 6.51 -4.40 3.47
N LEU A 91 6.10 -5.66 3.61
CA LEU A 91 4.68 -6.03 3.70
C LEU A 91 4.00 -5.32 4.87
N ARG A 92 4.63 -5.36 6.06
CA ARG A 92 4.10 -4.75 7.28
C ARG A 92 3.98 -3.23 7.14
N VAL A 93 5.07 -2.54 6.80
CA VAL A 93 5.06 -1.06 6.75
C VAL A 93 4.15 -0.54 5.63
N LEU A 94 4.15 -1.17 4.44
CA LEU A 94 3.29 -0.74 3.33
C LEU A 94 1.82 -1.11 3.53
N GLY A 95 1.53 -2.22 4.20
CA GLY A 95 0.15 -2.56 4.54
C GLY A 95 -0.47 -1.53 5.49
N PHE A 96 0.29 -1.06 6.49
CA PHE A 96 -0.14 0.04 7.35
C PHE A 96 -0.22 1.39 6.61
N ALA A 97 0.68 1.64 5.66
CA ALA A 97 0.64 2.85 4.82
C ALA A 97 -0.63 2.97 3.96
N GLN A 98 -1.39 1.88 3.77
CA GLN A 98 -2.68 1.91 3.10
C GLN A 98 -3.84 2.39 3.99
N ALA A 99 -3.68 2.52 5.31
CA ALA A 99 -4.74 2.98 6.21
C ALA A 99 -5.51 4.24 5.74
N PRO A 100 -4.88 5.25 5.11
CA PRO A 100 -5.58 6.41 4.57
C PRO A 100 -6.63 6.10 3.49
N LEU A 101 -6.50 4.97 2.78
CA LEU A 101 -7.45 4.55 1.74
C LEU A 101 -8.83 4.23 2.30
N VAL A 102 -8.99 4.06 3.61
CA VAL A 102 -10.32 3.96 4.25
C VAL A 102 -11.17 5.19 3.94
N LEU A 103 -10.56 6.36 3.71
CA LEU A 103 -11.26 7.57 3.29
C LEU A 103 -12.04 7.40 1.97
N ALA A 104 -11.68 6.42 1.13
CA ALA A 104 -12.39 6.12 -0.12
C ALA A 104 -13.88 5.78 0.07
N ILE A 105 -14.34 5.53 1.29
CA ILE A 105 -15.76 5.42 1.62
C ILE A 105 -16.54 6.71 1.32
N ILE A 106 -15.88 7.88 1.37
CA ILE A 106 -16.44 9.17 0.99
C ILE A 106 -16.32 9.29 -0.54
N PRO A 107 -17.44 9.31 -1.29
CA PRO A 107 -17.40 9.34 -2.75
C PRO A 107 -16.63 10.56 -3.27
N TRP A 108 -15.93 10.38 -4.39
CA TRP A 108 -15.15 11.40 -5.11
C TRP A 108 -13.95 11.95 -4.33
N PHE A 109 -14.17 12.66 -3.23
CA PHE A 109 -13.13 13.32 -2.45
C PHE A 109 -12.26 12.33 -1.68
N GLY A 110 -12.89 11.34 -1.05
CA GLY A 110 -12.21 10.38 -0.21
C GLY A 110 -11.21 9.51 -0.96
N ILE A 111 -11.54 9.16 -2.20
CA ILE A 111 -10.66 8.38 -3.09
C ILE A 111 -9.40 9.18 -3.41
N VAL A 112 -9.55 10.44 -3.83
CA VAL A 112 -8.41 11.30 -4.22
C VAL A 112 -7.53 11.61 -3.01
N VAL A 113 -8.13 12.09 -1.92
CA VAL A 113 -7.40 12.44 -0.70
C VAL A 113 -6.73 11.22 -0.08
N GLY A 114 -7.47 10.10 0.04
CA GLY A 114 -6.96 8.85 0.56
C GLY A 114 -5.79 8.30 -0.26
N SER A 115 -5.89 8.35 -1.59
CA SER A 115 -4.82 7.86 -2.49
C SER A 115 -3.55 8.70 -2.41
N ILE A 116 -3.68 10.03 -2.41
CA ILE A 116 -2.53 10.94 -2.26
C ILE A 116 -1.87 10.72 -0.89
N TRP A 117 -2.68 10.63 0.17
CA TRP A 117 -2.16 10.46 1.52
C TRP A 117 -1.51 9.08 1.72
N ALA A 118 -2.07 8.02 1.13
CA ALA A 118 -1.46 6.69 1.13
C ALA A 118 -0.14 6.65 0.37
N LEU A 119 0.01 7.42 -0.72
CA LEU A 119 1.28 7.55 -1.43
C LEU A 119 2.35 8.24 -0.57
N ILE A 120 1.99 9.34 0.10
CA ILE A 120 2.88 10.02 1.04
C ILE A 120 3.27 9.08 2.18
N ALA A 121 2.30 8.36 2.76
CA ALA A 121 2.55 7.36 3.79
C ALA A 121 3.45 6.24 3.30
N SER A 122 3.32 5.82 2.04
CA SER A 122 4.19 4.80 1.43
C SER A 122 5.63 5.30 1.29
N VAL A 123 5.86 6.57 0.96
CA VAL A 123 7.22 7.13 0.93
C VAL A 123 7.86 7.13 2.32
N VAL A 124 7.10 7.50 3.35
CA VAL A 124 7.59 7.46 4.75
C VAL A 124 7.84 6.02 5.21
N ALA A 125 6.90 5.11 4.94
CA ALA A 125 7.03 3.70 5.28
C ALA A 125 8.24 3.04 4.61
N VAL A 126 8.47 3.32 3.32
CA VAL A 126 9.63 2.81 2.59
C VAL A 126 10.92 3.44 3.11
N ARG A 127 10.91 4.73 3.45
CA ARG A 127 12.08 5.41 4.04
C ARG A 127 12.54 4.73 5.32
N GLU A 128 11.62 4.54 6.26
CA GLU A 128 11.94 3.94 7.55
C GLU A 128 12.29 2.45 7.36
N GLY A 129 11.44 1.68 6.67
CA GLY A 129 11.68 0.23 6.55
C GLY A 129 12.84 -0.20 5.66
N GLN A 130 13.42 0.68 4.85
CA GLN A 130 14.66 0.40 4.09
C GLN A 130 15.90 1.03 4.74
N ASP A 131 15.75 1.72 5.88
CA ASP A 131 16.84 2.39 6.60
C ASP A 131 17.64 3.39 5.74
N PHE A 132 16.95 4.18 4.91
CA PHE A 132 17.62 5.10 3.98
C PHE A 132 16.99 6.50 3.90
N THR A 133 17.63 7.41 3.15
CA THR A 133 17.19 8.81 3.07
C THR A 133 15.89 8.99 2.28
N THR A 134 15.17 10.09 2.54
CA THR A 134 13.92 10.42 1.82
C THR A 134 14.11 10.48 0.30
N GLY A 135 15.26 10.94 -0.19
CA GLY A 135 15.56 10.99 -1.63
C GLY A 135 15.58 9.59 -2.26
N LYS A 136 16.21 8.63 -1.60
CA LYS A 136 16.23 7.22 -2.04
C LYS A 136 14.85 6.58 -1.93
N ALA A 137 14.07 6.93 -0.89
CA ALA A 137 12.69 6.48 -0.74
C ALA A 137 11.77 6.97 -1.86
N ILE A 138 11.85 8.26 -2.22
CA ILE A 138 11.11 8.83 -3.36
C ILE A 138 11.51 8.14 -4.66
N GLY A 139 12.81 7.90 -4.88
CA GLY A 139 13.28 7.15 -6.06
C GLY A 139 12.73 5.74 -6.12
N THR A 140 12.75 5.02 -5.00
CA THR A 140 12.22 3.66 -4.87
C THR A 140 10.72 3.60 -5.13
N VAL A 141 9.93 4.48 -4.48
CA VAL A 141 8.49 4.57 -4.69
C VAL A 141 8.16 5.00 -6.11
N GLY A 142 8.91 5.94 -6.69
CA GLY A 142 8.70 6.41 -8.07
C GLY A 142 8.91 5.30 -9.09
N ILE A 143 10.03 4.57 -9.02
CA ILE A 143 10.32 3.43 -9.91
C ILE A 143 9.30 2.30 -9.69
N GLY A 144 9.02 1.98 -8.42
CA GLY A 144 8.01 1.00 -8.07
C GLY A 144 6.66 1.37 -8.69
N TRP A 145 6.25 2.63 -8.59
CA TRP A 145 4.95 3.10 -9.07
C TRP A 145 4.81 2.93 -10.58
N VAL A 146 5.86 3.20 -11.34
CA VAL A 146 5.89 2.92 -12.79
C VAL A 146 5.70 1.43 -13.06
N ALA A 147 6.40 0.54 -12.34
CA ALA A 147 6.22 -0.89 -12.47
C ALA A 147 4.78 -1.33 -12.11
N PHE A 148 4.21 -0.76 -11.05
CA PHE A 148 2.83 -1.03 -10.64
C PHE A 148 1.81 -0.55 -11.67
N LEU A 149 2.01 0.59 -12.33
CA LEU A 149 1.14 1.05 -13.40
C LEU A 149 1.14 0.09 -14.59
N VAL A 150 2.30 -0.46 -14.95
CA VAL A 150 2.41 -1.47 -16.02
C VAL A 150 1.64 -2.73 -15.62
N LEU A 151 1.85 -3.25 -14.40
CA LEU A 151 1.15 -4.42 -13.89
C LEU A 151 -0.36 -4.22 -13.81
N ARG A 152 -0.80 -3.05 -13.34
CA ARG A 152 -2.20 -2.66 -13.29
C ARG A 152 -2.80 -2.61 -14.69
N GLY A 153 -2.09 -2.04 -15.67
CA GLY A 153 -2.52 -2.00 -17.06
C GLY A 153 -2.72 -3.40 -17.65
N ILE A 154 -1.76 -4.31 -17.40
CA ILE A 154 -1.86 -5.72 -17.80
C ILE A 154 -3.07 -6.37 -17.13
N TRP A 155 -3.24 -6.18 -15.82
CA TRP A 155 -4.38 -6.72 -15.07
C TRP A 155 -5.72 -6.27 -15.66
N THR A 156 -5.89 -4.97 -15.92
CA THR A 156 -7.12 -4.42 -16.50
C THR A 156 -7.34 -4.81 -17.97
N PHE A 157 -6.29 -5.25 -18.67
CA PHE A 157 -6.42 -5.75 -20.03
C PHE A 157 -6.86 -7.23 -20.04
N VAL A 158 -6.46 -8.00 -19.04
CA VAL A 158 -6.76 -9.44 -18.92
C VAL A 158 -8.14 -9.70 -18.30
N PHE A 159 -8.58 -8.88 -17.33
CA PHE A 159 -9.81 -9.08 -16.55
C PHE A 159 -10.87 -8.00 -16.79
#